data_AF-A0A1F7RV95-F1
#
_entry.id   AF-A0A1F7RV95-F1
#
_cell.length_a   1.000
_cell.length_b   1.000
_cell.length_c   1.000
_cell.angle_alpha   90.00
_cell.angle_beta   90.00
_cell.angle_gamma   90.00
#
_symmetry.space_group_name_H-M   'P 1'
#
loop_
_entity.id
_entity.type
_entity.pdbx_description
1 polymer ?
#
loop_
_entity_poly.entity_id
_entity_poly.type
_entity_poly.pdbx_seq_one_letter_code
_entity_poly.pdbx_strand_id
1 'polypeptide(L)'
;MFGIIDFVIDVYIIFFILRLALEPRQFYFNPMLQPIRKATEVFMKPLRTVFKPTSKGFDYTPFFGILILVFLRSCIIYLLVHQYGGFTSSLFDSSIKLLNFVFQVFVVLEIMSIFIYRTTVNPIGRFVYQVLEPVNRPLEKLFPRLRNWIILPAIILLVLLHVIVIYSLSKILGLSYSLPFTIHYSLIELIAVIRFFYIIIIIGALMSWISPDPGNPIVQIIHQIMEPMLRPVRKFIPTIGGIDFSPIIVIFALVYLHQFLQIFIDQIFFQGMLNF
;
A
#
# COMPACT_ATOMS: atom_id res chain seq x y z
N MET A 1 -8.07 -4.83 -19.15
CA MET A 1 -9.34 -4.14 -19.44
C MET A 1 -9.94 -3.41 -18.22
N PHE A 2 -9.61 -3.79 -16.97
CA PHE A 2 -10.12 -3.12 -15.74
C PHE A 2 -9.20 -2.06 -15.10
N GLY A 3 -7.98 -1.89 -15.63
CA GLY A 3 -6.89 -1.19 -14.92
C GLY A 3 -7.20 0.23 -14.46
N ILE A 4 -7.92 1.04 -15.25
CA ILE A 4 -8.24 2.42 -14.86
C ILE A 4 -9.29 2.46 -13.75
N ILE A 5 -10.35 1.65 -13.85
CA ILE A 5 -11.41 1.61 -12.83
C ILE A 5 -10.85 1.07 -11.51
N ASP A 6 -10.09 -0.02 -11.58
CA ASP A 6 -9.40 -0.60 -10.43
C ASP A 6 -8.48 0.44 -9.79
N PHE A 7 -7.66 1.12 -10.59
CA PHE A 7 -6.77 2.17 -10.12
C PHE A 7 -7.54 3.31 -9.42
N VAL A 8 -8.64 3.80 -10.01
CA VAL A 8 -9.45 4.86 -9.40
C VAL A 8 -10.04 4.40 -8.07
N ILE A 9 -10.59 3.17 -8.01
CA ILE A 9 -11.13 2.60 -6.78
C ILE A 9 -10.03 2.48 -5.71
N ASP A 10 -8.86 1.97 -6.08
CA ASP A 10 -7.73 1.81 -5.16
C ASP A 10 -7.22 3.17 -4.65
N VAL A 11 -7.18 4.21 -5.50
CA VAL A 11 -6.87 5.59 -5.08
C VAL A 11 -7.89 6.14 -4.07
N TYR A 12 -9.18 5.92 -4.30
CA TYR A 12 -10.20 6.35 -3.34
C TYR A 12 -10.17 5.54 -2.03
N ILE A 13 -9.83 4.25 -2.09
CA ILE A 13 -9.57 3.43 -0.91
C ILE A 13 -8.42 4.02 -0.10
N ILE A 14 -7.31 4.41 -0.73
CA ILE A 14 -6.21 5.14 -0.05
C ILE A 14 -6.76 6.37 0.64
N PHE A 15 -7.51 7.21 -0.07
CA PHE A 15 -8.02 8.45 0.50
C PHE A 15 -8.92 8.23 1.73
N PHE A 16 -9.73 7.16 1.73
CA PHE A 16 -10.53 6.81 2.90
C PHE A 16 -9.71 6.19 4.03
N ILE A 17 -8.71 5.37 3.74
CA ILE A 17 -7.77 4.84 4.75
C ILE A 17 -7.04 6.01 5.41
N LEU A 18 -6.58 7.00 4.63
CA LEU A 18 -5.94 8.21 5.14
C LEU A 18 -6.88 8.98 6.08
N ARG A 19 -8.18 9.04 5.76
CA ARG A 19 -9.19 9.68 6.61
C ARG A 19 -9.46 8.91 7.91
N LEU A 20 -9.32 7.58 7.91
CA LEU A 20 -9.42 6.77 9.14
C LEU A 20 -8.18 6.91 10.01
N ALA A 21 -7.01 6.98 9.38
CA ALA A 21 -5.73 6.98 10.09
C ALA A 21 -5.36 8.36 10.68
N LEU A 22 -5.82 9.45 10.05
CA LEU A 22 -5.45 10.81 10.45
C LEU A 22 -6.59 11.56 11.13
N GLU A 23 -6.23 12.40 12.09
CA GLU A 23 -7.20 13.23 12.78
C GLU A 23 -7.88 14.24 11.83
N PRO A 24 -9.20 14.48 11.98
CA PRO A 24 -9.94 15.39 11.10
C PRO A 24 -9.32 16.78 10.97
N ARG A 25 -8.72 17.31 12.05
CA ARG A 25 -8.07 18.63 12.08
C ARG A 25 -6.88 18.72 11.12
N GLN A 26 -6.12 17.65 10.94
CA GLN A 26 -4.93 17.65 10.08
C GLN A 26 -5.28 17.95 8.62
N PHE A 27 -6.46 17.50 8.15
CA PHE A 27 -6.96 17.80 6.80
C PHE A 27 -7.32 19.28 6.57
N TYR A 28 -7.48 20.08 7.61
CA TYR A 28 -7.70 21.52 7.48
C TYR A 28 -6.37 22.28 7.39
N PHE A 29 -5.42 21.93 8.25
CA PHE A 29 -4.15 22.67 8.39
C PHE A 29 -3.05 22.23 7.44
N ASN A 30 -3.11 21.00 6.90
CA ASN A 30 -2.10 20.50 5.97
C ASN A 30 -2.56 20.69 4.50
N PRO A 31 -1.90 21.57 3.71
CA PRO A 31 -2.23 21.77 2.30
C PRO A 31 -2.19 20.49 1.47
N MET A 32 -1.31 19.54 1.81
CA MET A 32 -1.17 18.27 1.10
C MET A 32 -2.39 17.36 1.25
N LEU A 33 -3.10 17.49 2.38
CA LEU A 33 -4.27 16.68 2.68
C LEU A 33 -5.57 17.33 2.18
N GLN A 34 -5.54 18.61 1.80
CA GLN A 34 -6.75 19.30 1.33
C GLN A 34 -7.33 18.72 0.04
N PRO A 35 -6.54 18.36 -1.00
CA PRO A 35 -7.08 17.70 -2.19
C PRO A 35 -7.78 16.39 -1.85
N ILE A 36 -7.15 15.56 -1.00
CA ILE A 36 -7.71 14.29 -0.51
C ILE A 36 -9.02 14.54 0.24
N ARG A 37 -9.05 15.57 1.09
CA ARG A 37 -10.25 15.99 1.80
C ARG A 37 -11.37 16.32 0.82
N LYS A 38 -11.10 17.22 -0.13
CA LYS A 38 -12.10 17.68 -1.11
C LYS A 38 -12.63 16.52 -1.96
N ALA A 39 -11.74 15.64 -2.44
CA ALA A 39 -12.11 14.47 -3.24
C ALA A 39 -13.03 13.50 -2.47
N THR A 40 -12.74 13.28 -1.18
CA THR A 40 -13.54 12.38 -0.33
C THR A 40 -14.83 13.01 0.20
N GLU A 41 -14.89 14.34 0.38
CA GLU A 41 -16.08 15.03 0.91
C GLU A 41 -17.35 14.79 0.06
N VAL A 42 -17.19 14.60 -1.26
CA VAL A 42 -18.31 14.29 -2.17
C VAL A 42 -19.07 13.04 -1.70
N PHE A 43 -18.35 12.04 -1.23
CA PHE A 43 -18.91 10.80 -0.70
C PHE A 43 -19.21 10.89 0.80
N MET A 44 -18.38 11.60 1.57
CA MET A 44 -18.52 11.65 3.03
C MET A 44 -19.72 12.48 3.50
N LYS A 45 -20.05 13.58 2.81
CA LYS A 45 -21.20 14.42 3.20
C LYS A 45 -22.52 13.65 3.30
N PRO A 46 -22.96 12.90 2.26
CA PRO A 46 -24.16 12.09 2.37
C PRO A 46 -24.00 10.93 3.35
N LEU A 47 -22.81 10.33 3.47
CA LEU A 47 -22.62 9.24 4.42
C LEU A 47 -22.70 9.70 5.88
N ARG A 48 -22.24 10.91 6.20
CA ARG A 48 -22.30 11.50 7.56
C ARG A 48 -23.73 11.80 8.01
N THR A 49 -24.70 11.94 7.10
CA THR A 49 -26.10 12.11 7.50
C THR A 49 -26.69 10.82 8.07
N VAL A 50 -26.20 9.67 7.59
CA VAL A 50 -26.61 8.34 8.04
C VAL A 50 -25.72 7.86 9.21
N PHE A 51 -24.41 7.95 9.03
CA PHE A 51 -23.39 7.51 9.98
C PHE A 51 -22.76 8.73 10.65
N LYS A 52 -23.38 9.22 11.73
CA LYS A 52 -22.90 10.42 12.42
C LYS A 52 -21.56 10.13 13.13
N PRO A 53 -20.56 11.03 13.01
CA PRO A 53 -19.29 10.89 13.73
C PRO A 53 -19.52 10.73 15.24
N THR A 54 -18.68 9.94 15.89
CA THR A 54 -18.78 9.70 17.33
C THR A 54 -18.59 11.01 18.09
N SER A 55 -19.32 11.19 19.19
CA SER A 55 -19.18 12.37 20.08
C SER A 55 -17.75 12.59 20.60
N LYS A 56 -16.94 11.53 20.65
CA LYS A 56 -15.52 11.56 21.02
C LYS A 56 -14.58 12.01 19.89
N GLY A 57 -15.11 12.44 18.74
CA GLY A 57 -14.32 13.01 17.64
C GLY A 57 -13.73 12.00 16.65
N PHE A 58 -13.98 10.70 16.83
CA PHE A 58 -13.58 9.67 15.85
C PHE A 58 -14.64 9.56 14.73
N ASP A 59 -14.21 9.81 13.49
CA ASP A 59 -15.06 9.74 12.31
C ASP A 59 -14.86 8.38 11.62
N TYR A 60 -15.79 7.44 11.86
CA TYR A 60 -15.79 6.12 11.23
C TYR A 60 -16.49 6.11 9.86
N THR A 61 -17.05 7.23 9.40
CA THR A 61 -17.71 7.34 8.07
C THR A 61 -16.84 6.86 6.90
N PRO A 62 -15.51 7.12 6.87
CA PRO A 62 -14.67 6.64 5.77
C PRO A 62 -14.64 5.11 5.64
N PHE A 63 -14.86 4.37 6.73
CA PHE A 63 -14.96 2.91 6.68
C PHE A 63 -16.13 2.45 5.81
N PHE A 64 -17.29 3.10 5.95
CA PHE A 64 -18.44 2.83 5.06
C PHE A 64 -18.17 3.25 3.61
N GLY A 65 -17.37 4.30 3.40
CA GLY A 65 -16.88 4.66 2.07
C GLY A 65 -16.08 3.52 1.43
N ILE A 66 -15.17 2.89 2.18
CA ILE A 66 -14.41 1.71 1.72
C ILE A 66 -15.35 0.55 1.38
N LEU A 67 -16.32 0.24 2.26
CA LEU A 67 -17.28 -0.84 2.00
C LEU A 67 -18.10 -0.60 0.72
N ILE A 68 -18.53 0.64 0.48
CA ILE A 68 -19.26 1.02 -0.73
C ILE A 68 -18.38 0.84 -1.97
N LEU A 69 -17.09 1.22 -1.90
CA LEU A 69 -16.17 1.03 -3.01
C LEU A 69 -15.90 -0.45 -3.31
N VAL A 70 -15.74 -1.29 -2.28
CA VAL A 70 -15.60 -2.74 -2.45
C VAL A 70 -16.86 -3.31 -3.10
N PHE A 71 -18.05 -2.94 -2.62
CA PHE A 71 -19.30 -3.36 -3.22
C PHE A 71 -19.45 -2.91 -4.68
N LEU A 72 -19.11 -1.65 -4.98
CA LEU A 72 -19.14 -1.10 -6.32
C LEU A 72 -18.16 -1.83 -7.25
N ARG A 73 -16.92 -2.10 -6.79
CA ARG A 73 -15.95 -2.94 -7.52
C ARG A 73 -16.55 -4.31 -7.85
N SER A 74 -17.20 -4.92 -6.87
CA SER A 74 -17.84 -6.24 -7.00
C SER A 74 -18.95 -6.23 -8.05
N CYS A 75 -19.82 -5.21 -8.04
CA CYS A 75 -20.86 -5.02 -9.05
C CYS A 75 -20.26 -4.85 -10.45
N ILE A 76 -19.22 -4.02 -10.58
CA ILE A 76 -18.56 -3.79 -11.87
C ILE A 76 -17.93 -5.09 -12.40
N ILE A 77 -17.21 -5.82 -11.56
CA ILE A 77 -16.60 -7.11 -11.94
C ILE A 77 -17.69 -8.11 -12.34
N TYR A 78 -18.76 -8.22 -11.55
CA TYR A 78 -19.86 -9.15 -11.85
C TYR A 78 -20.54 -8.83 -13.20
N LEU A 79 -20.80 -7.54 -13.48
CA LEU A 79 -21.46 -7.11 -14.71
C LEU A 79 -20.56 -7.21 -15.95
N LEU A 80 -19.25 -6.98 -15.79
CA LEU A 80 -18.32 -6.94 -16.93
C LEU A 80 -17.62 -8.28 -17.16
N VAL A 81 -17.44 -9.10 -16.12
CA VAL A 81 -16.76 -10.39 -16.20
C VAL A 81 -17.75 -11.53 -15.96
N HIS A 82 -18.45 -11.91 -17.02
CA HIS A 82 -19.50 -12.93 -17.00
C HIS A 82 -19.01 -14.34 -16.62
N GLN A 83 -17.68 -14.57 -16.60
CA GLN A 83 -17.07 -15.86 -16.27
C GLN A 83 -16.68 -16.00 -14.78
N TYR A 84 -16.92 -14.99 -13.93
CA TYR A 84 -16.37 -14.99 -12.57
C TYR A 84 -17.09 -15.89 -11.55
N GLY A 85 -18.07 -16.70 -11.95
CA GLY A 85 -18.77 -17.62 -11.03
C GLY A 85 -19.81 -16.97 -10.12
N GLY A 86 -20.22 -15.72 -10.39
CA GLY A 86 -21.32 -15.03 -9.71
C GLY A 86 -20.95 -13.73 -8.99
N PHE A 87 -21.91 -13.16 -8.27
CA PHE A 87 -21.69 -11.92 -7.48
C PHE A 87 -20.86 -12.19 -6.22
N THR A 88 -21.06 -13.33 -5.57
CA THR A 88 -20.36 -13.72 -4.34
C THR A 88 -18.85 -13.85 -4.55
N SER A 89 -18.43 -14.45 -5.66
CA SER A 89 -17.03 -14.54 -6.06
C SER A 89 -16.44 -13.18 -6.44
N SER A 90 -17.22 -12.30 -7.08
CA SER A 90 -16.80 -10.91 -7.38
C SER A 90 -16.60 -10.09 -6.10
N LEU A 91 -17.46 -10.30 -5.09
CA LEU A 91 -17.34 -9.70 -3.76
C LEU A 91 -16.11 -10.21 -3.02
N PHE A 92 -15.85 -11.51 -3.10
CA PHE A 92 -14.66 -12.11 -2.53
C PHE A 92 -13.38 -11.58 -3.16
N ASP A 93 -13.29 -11.56 -4.49
CA ASP A 93 -12.15 -11.02 -5.23
C ASP A 93 -11.88 -9.56 -4.85
N SER A 94 -12.94 -8.73 -4.78
CA SER A 94 -12.83 -7.34 -4.35
C SER A 94 -12.35 -7.19 -2.91
N SER A 95 -12.79 -8.09 -2.02
CA SER A 95 -12.38 -8.12 -0.61
C SER A 95 -10.91 -8.54 -0.47
N ILE A 96 -10.47 -9.56 -1.20
CA ILE A 96 -9.06 -9.96 -1.27
C ILE A 96 -8.20 -8.81 -1.80
N LYS A 97 -8.62 -8.16 -2.88
CA LYS A 97 -7.88 -7.02 -3.45
C LYS A 97 -7.72 -5.88 -2.42
N LEU A 98 -8.77 -5.56 -1.66
CA LEU A 98 -8.66 -4.59 -0.56
C LEU A 98 -7.65 -5.07 0.50
N LEU A 99 -7.70 -6.32 0.92
CA LEU A 99 -6.79 -6.87 1.94
C LEU A 99 -5.33 -6.84 1.47
N ASN A 100 -5.06 -7.31 0.25
CA ASN A 100 -3.75 -7.21 -0.38
C ASN A 100 -3.27 -5.76 -0.44
N PHE A 101 -4.14 -4.85 -0.87
CA PHE A 101 -3.82 -3.44 -0.99
C PHE A 101 -3.43 -2.81 0.35
N VAL A 102 -4.23 -3.05 1.39
CA VAL A 102 -3.95 -2.59 2.76
C VAL A 102 -2.62 -3.17 3.24
N PHE A 103 -2.42 -4.48 3.09
CA PHE A 103 -1.18 -5.16 3.45
C PHE A 103 0.04 -4.54 2.76
N GLN A 104 -0.01 -4.34 1.44
CA GLN A 104 1.06 -3.71 0.66
C GLN A 104 1.34 -2.28 1.12
N VAL A 105 0.30 -1.48 1.41
CA VAL A 105 0.48 -0.12 1.95
C VAL A 105 1.22 -0.14 3.27
N PHE A 106 0.83 -1.02 4.22
CA PHE A 106 1.52 -1.13 5.49
C PHE A 106 2.99 -1.56 5.31
N VAL A 107 3.28 -2.52 4.44
CA VAL A 107 4.66 -2.93 4.13
C VAL A 107 5.47 -1.79 3.49
N VAL A 108 4.90 -1.06 2.53
CA VAL A 108 5.54 0.12 1.92
C VAL A 108 5.90 1.14 2.99
N LEU A 109 4.96 1.46 3.89
CA LEU A 109 5.17 2.42 4.96
C LEU A 109 6.27 1.95 5.92
N GLU A 110 6.31 0.66 6.28
CA GLU A 110 7.37 0.07 7.10
C GLU A 110 8.75 0.22 6.42
N ILE A 111 8.84 -0.09 5.13
CA ILE A 111 10.08 0.08 4.35
C ILE A 111 10.48 1.56 4.28
N MET A 112 9.52 2.46 4.02
CA MET A 112 9.76 3.89 3.99
C MET A 112 10.26 4.44 5.33
N SER A 113 9.83 3.85 6.45
CA SER A 113 10.26 4.26 7.80
C SER A 113 11.76 4.03 8.07
N ILE A 114 12.42 3.18 7.28
CA ILE A 114 13.88 2.99 7.32
C ILE A 114 14.59 4.28 6.90
N PHE A 115 14.07 4.91 5.84
CA PHE A 115 14.73 6.00 5.15
C PHE A 115 14.27 7.37 5.61
N ILE A 116 12.97 7.47 5.89
CA ILE A 116 12.38 8.60 6.57
C ILE A 116 12.58 8.28 8.04
N TYR A 117 13.72 8.71 8.60
CA TYR A 117 13.97 8.69 10.04
C TYR A 117 12.66 9.03 10.77
N ARG A 118 12.41 8.42 11.93
CA ARG A 118 11.27 8.73 12.82
C ARG A 118 11.34 10.16 13.40
N THR A 119 11.74 11.13 12.60
CA THR A 119 11.76 12.55 12.87
C THR A 119 10.34 13.07 12.66
N THR A 120 9.77 13.62 13.72
CA THR A 120 8.44 14.25 13.72
C THR A 120 8.40 15.58 12.95
N VAL A 121 9.55 16.02 12.42
CA VAL A 121 9.75 17.32 11.76
C VAL A 121 9.20 17.31 10.34
N ASN A 122 9.36 16.22 9.59
CA ASN A 122 8.81 16.10 8.23
C ASN A 122 7.33 15.63 8.30
N PRO A 123 6.38 16.32 7.63
CA PRO A 123 4.99 15.89 7.55
C PRO A 123 4.79 14.44 7.09
N ILE A 124 5.58 13.95 6.13
CA ILE A 124 5.48 12.57 5.63
C ILE A 124 5.99 11.59 6.68
N GLY A 125 7.12 11.89 7.35
CA GLY A 125 7.65 11.04 8.41
C GLY A 125 6.69 10.94 9.60
N ARG A 126 6.04 12.06 9.95
CA ARG A 126 4.97 12.07 10.96
C ARG A 126 3.79 11.22 10.52
N PHE A 127 3.37 11.32 9.26
CA PHE A 127 2.30 10.52 8.70
C PHE A 127 2.62 9.01 8.77
N VAL A 128 3.79 8.60 8.26
CA VAL A 128 4.26 7.19 8.30
C VAL A 128 4.28 6.69 9.74
N TYR A 129 4.85 7.46 10.67
CA TYR A 129 4.87 7.10 12.08
C TYR A 129 3.46 6.91 12.65
N GLN A 130 2.55 7.85 12.42
CA GLN A 130 1.18 7.79 12.93
C GLN A 130 0.41 6.57 12.43
N VAL A 131 0.54 6.22 11.14
CA VAL A 131 -0.13 5.05 10.57
C VAL A 131 0.42 3.75 11.13
N LEU A 132 1.74 3.65 11.30
CA LEU A 132 2.39 2.43 11.77
C LEU A 132 2.36 2.27 13.29
N GLU A 133 2.12 3.36 14.02
CA GLU A 133 2.17 3.40 15.49
C GLU A 133 1.29 2.34 16.19
N PRO A 134 0.03 2.08 15.76
CA PRO A 134 -0.79 1.04 16.36
C PRO A 134 -0.19 -0.38 16.25
N VAL A 135 0.54 -0.65 15.17
CA VAL A 135 1.20 -1.95 14.92
C VAL A 135 2.54 -2.01 15.64
N ASN A 136 3.32 -0.94 15.58
CA ASN A 136 4.68 -0.90 16.11
C ASN A 136 4.74 -0.73 17.63
N ARG A 137 3.83 0.03 18.27
CA ARG A 137 3.86 0.22 19.73
C ARG A 137 3.77 -1.09 20.53
N PRO A 138 2.86 -2.03 20.25
CA PRO A 138 2.86 -3.34 20.89
C PRO A 138 4.17 -4.09 20.70
N LEU A 139 4.73 -4.06 19.49
CA LEU A 139 6.00 -4.72 19.17
C LEU A 139 7.19 -4.09 19.92
N GLU A 140 7.21 -2.76 20.12
CA GLU A 140 8.24 -2.06 20.90
C GLU A 140 8.19 -2.49 22.36
N LYS A 141 6.99 -2.73 22.90
CA LYS A 141 6.79 -3.22 24.27
C LYS A 141 7.23 -4.68 24.41
N LEU A 142 6.97 -5.51 23.40
CA LEU A 142 7.35 -6.93 23.41
C LEU A 142 8.86 -7.13 23.20
N PHE A 143 9.48 -6.32 22.34
CA PHE A 143 10.89 -6.44 21.95
C PHE A 143 11.65 -5.12 22.14
N PRO A 144 11.83 -4.64 23.40
CA PRO A 144 12.47 -3.34 23.65
C PRO A 144 13.92 -3.27 23.14
N ARG A 145 14.62 -4.41 23.09
CA ARG A 145 15.99 -4.54 22.54
C ARG A 145 16.05 -4.37 21.01
N LEU A 146 14.94 -4.59 20.31
CA LEU A 146 14.85 -4.48 18.84
C LEU A 146 14.28 -3.13 18.38
N ARG A 147 14.27 -2.10 19.23
CA ARG A 147 13.67 -0.79 18.92
C ARG A 147 14.16 -0.18 17.59
N ASN A 148 15.43 -0.41 17.22
CA ASN A 148 16.00 0.07 15.95
C ASN A 148 15.75 -0.89 14.77
N TRP A 149 15.39 -2.15 15.02
CA TRP A 149 15.21 -3.23 14.04
C TRP A 149 13.76 -3.74 13.96
N ILE A 150 12.82 -2.98 14.51
CA ILE A 150 11.43 -3.40 14.70
C ILE A 150 10.67 -3.62 13.38
N ILE A 151 11.21 -3.11 12.28
CA ILE A 151 10.66 -3.30 10.93
C ILE A 151 10.57 -4.80 10.59
N LEU A 152 11.59 -5.60 10.93
CA LEU A 152 11.57 -7.04 10.63
C LEU A 152 10.42 -7.76 11.35
N PRO A 153 10.26 -7.68 12.68
CA PRO A 153 9.12 -8.29 13.36
C PRO A 153 7.79 -7.67 12.94
N ALA A 154 7.74 -6.38 12.54
CA ALA A 154 6.53 -5.77 12.00
C ALA A 154 6.12 -6.38 10.65
N ILE A 155 7.06 -6.54 9.70
CA ILE A 155 6.79 -7.19 8.41
C ILE A 155 6.38 -8.65 8.62
N ILE A 156 7.06 -9.38 9.51
CA ILE A 156 6.68 -10.77 9.85
C ILE A 156 5.25 -10.82 10.41
N LEU A 157 4.91 -9.93 11.35
CA LEU A 157 3.56 -9.84 11.90
C LEU A 157 2.52 -9.53 10.81
N LEU A 158 2.80 -8.57 9.92
CA LEU A 158 1.91 -8.21 8.82
C LEU A 158 1.69 -9.41 7.87
N VAL A 159 2.74 -10.17 7.54
CA VAL A 159 2.63 -11.38 6.70
C VAL A 159 1.80 -12.45 7.42
N LEU A 160 2.05 -12.69 8.72
CA LEU A 160 1.28 -13.66 9.49
C LEU A 160 -0.21 -13.28 9.55
N LEU A 161 -0.52 -12.01 9.81
CA LEU A 161 -1.89 -11.51 9.80
C LEU A 161 -2.54 -11.67 8.42
N HIS A 162 -1.81 -11.36 7.34
CA HIS A 162 -2.30 -11.54 5.99
C HIS A 162 -2.61 -13.02 5.69
N VAL A 163 -1.71 -13.93 6.04
CA VAL A 163 -1.93 -15.39 5.89
C VAL A 163 -3.17 -15.83 6.67
N ILE A 164 -3.30 -15.43 7.93
CA ILE A 164 -4.43 -15.81 8.79
C ILE A 164 -5.75 -15.32 8.18
N VAL A 165 -5.80 -14.04 7.80
CA VAL A 165 -7.03 -13.43 7.27
C VAL A 165 -7.44 -14.08 5.94
N ILE A 166 -6.50 -14.26 5.00
CA ILE A 166 -6.80 -14.89 3.70
C ILE A 166 -7.20 -16.36 3.89
N TYR A 167 -6.51 -17.09 4.77
CA TYR A 167 -6.85 -18.48 5.06
C TYR A 167 -8.26 -18.59 5.66
N SER A 168 -8.57 -17.79 6.69
CA SER A 168 -9.90 -17.76 7.31
C SER A 168 -10.99 -17.38 6.30
N LEU A 169 -10.75 -16.35 5.47
CA LEU A 169 -11.71 -15.91 4.46
C LEU A 169 -11.96 -17.00 3.41
N SER A 170 -10.92 -17.74 3.01
CA SER A 170 -11.07 -18.87 2.08
C SER A 170 -11.96 -19.98 2.64
N LYS A 171 -11.84 -20.30 3.94
CA LYS A 171 -12.67 -21.33 4.60
C LYS A 171 -14.12 -20.90 4.74
N ILE A 172 -14.37 -19.63 5.07
CA ILE A 172 -15.73 -19.07 5.17
C ILE A 172 -16.48 -19.22 3.84
N LEU A 173 -15.76 -19.14 2.71
CA LEU A 173 -16.36 -19.22 1.38
C LEU A 173 -16.33 -20.63 0.78
N GLY A 174 -15.94 -21.64 1.56
CA GLY A 174 -15.87 -23.02 1.09
C GLY A 174 -14.78 -23.26 0.06
N LEU A 175 -13.78 -22.38 -0.03
CA LEU A 175 -12.65 -22.55 -0.94
C LEU A 175 -11.59 -23.46 -0.30
N SER A 176 -11.06 -24.37 -1.11
CA SER A 176 -10.08 -25.37 -0.70
C SER A 176 -8.64 -24.85 -0.77
N TYR A 177 -8.39 -23.60 -0.35
CA TYR A 177 -7.02 -23.10 -0.26
C TYR A 177 -6.29 -23.84 0.86
N SER A 178 -5.13 -24.42 0.52
CA SER A 178 -4.25 -25.07 1.48
C SER A 178 -3.44 -24.01 2.24
N LEU A 179 -2.95 -24.37 3.43
CA LEU A 179 -2.09 -23.47 4.19
C LEU A 179 -0.79 -23.13 3.42
N PRO A 180 -0.07 -24.09 2.81
CA PRO A 180 1.09 -23.79 1.97
C PRO A 180 0.78 -22.83 0.82
N PHE A 181 -0.35 -23.02 0.13
CA PHE A 181 -0.80 -22.11 -0.93
C PHE A 181 -1.04 -20.69 -0.42
N THR A 182 -1.63 -20.55 0.76
CA THR A 182 -1.94 -19.24 1.35
C THR A 182 -0.67 -18.50 1.81
N ILE A 183 0.30 -19.24 2.35
CA ILE A 183 1.62 -18.69 2.69
C ILE A 183 2.33 -18.24 1.41
N HIS A 184 2.37 -19.10 0.40
CA HIS A 184 2.93 -18.77 -0.91
C HIS A 184 2.33 -17.47 -1.47
N TYR A 185 1.01 -17.40 -1.56
CA TYR A 185 0.27 -16.22 -2.01
C TYR A 185 0.65 -14.95 -1.25
N SER A 186 0.71 -15.01 0.08
CA SER A 186 1.07 -13.85 0.92
C SER A 186 2.51 -13.39 0.72
N LEU A 187 3.44 -14.31 0.42
CA LEU A 187 4.82 -13.97 0.11
C LEU A 187 4.96 -13.34 -1.29
N ILE A 188 4.16 -13.78 -2.26
CA ILE A 188 4.09 -13.13 -3.57
C ILE A 188 3.57 -11.69 -3.44
N GLU A 189 2.54 -11.47 -2.62
CA GLU A 189 2.04 -10.13 -2.31
C GLU A 189 3.05 -9.26 -1.55
N LEU A 190 3.91 -9.85 -0.72
CA LEU A 190 5.01 -9.15 -0.07
C LEU A 190 6.03 -8.66 -1.11
N ILE A 191 6.43 -9.52 -2.05
CA ILE A 191 7.37 -9.19 -3.12
C ILE A 191 6.77 -8.14 -4.08
N ALA A 192 5.47 -8.21 -4.33
CA ALA A 192 4.75 -7.27 -5.19
C ALA A 192 4.90 -5.80 -4.76
N VAL A 193 5.25 -5.53 -3.50
CA VAL A 193 5.57 -4.18 -3.01
C VAL A 193 6.75 -3.55 -3.75
N ILE A 194 7.70 -4.34 -4.28
CA ILE A 194 8.80 -3.82 -5.10
C ILE A 194 8.28 -3.07 -6.33
N ARG A 195 7.09 -3.46 -6.84
CA ARG A 195 6.43 -2.79 -7.96
C ARG A 195 6.08 -1.35 -7.69
N PHE A 196 5.62 -1.06 -6.47
CA PHE A 196 5.37 0.32 -6.05
C PHE A 196 6.62 1.19 -6.21
N PHE A 197 7.78 0.69 -5.79
CA PHE A 197 9.03 1.45 -5.83
C PHE A 197 9.59 1.67 -7.23
N TYR A 198 9.54 0.70 -8.15
CA TYR A 198 9.99 0.99 -9.51
C TYR A 198 8.98 1.87 -10.26
N ILE A 199 7.67 1.75 -10.00
CA ILE A 199 6.64 2.62 -10.61
C ILE A 199 6.82 4.07 -10.14
N ILE A 200 7.04 4.31 -8.84
CA ILE A 200 7.23 5.68 -8.33
C ILE A 200 8.50 6.31 -8.92
N ILE A 201 9.56 5.53 -9.13
CA ILE A 201 10.79 5.99 -9.81
C ILE A 201 10.52 6.32 -11.28
N ILE A 202 9.74 5.51 -12.00
CA ILE A 202 9.32 5.82 -13.38
C ILE A 202 8.56 7.14 -13.39
N ILE A 203 7.58 7.32 -12.50
CA ILE A 203 6.80 8.57 -12.40
C ILE A 203 7.73 9.76 -12.16
N GLY A 204 8.66 9.68 -11.21
CA GLY A 204 9.61 10.77 -10.96
C GLY A 204 10.58 11.02 -12.11
N ALA A 205 10.99 9.99 -12.84
CA ALA A 205 11.81 10.14 -14.04
C ALA A 205 11.03 10.89 -15.14
N LEU A 206 9.76 10.53 -15.36
CA LEU A 206 8.87 11.24 -16.29
C LEU A 206 8.63 12.70 -15.86
N MET A 207 8.55 12.96 -14.55
CA MET A 207 8.46 14.33 -14.02
C MET A 207 9.69 15.16 -14.37
N SER A 208 10.89 14.58 -14.48
CA SER A 208 12.08 15.35 -14.88
C SER A 208 12.01 15.85 -16.33
N TRP A 209 11.28 15.17 -17.22
CA TRP A 209 11.08 15.62 -18.61
C TRP A 209 10.09 16.78 -18.73
N ILE A 210 9.03 16.77 -17.94
CA ILE A 210 8.00 17.83 -17.98
C ILE A 210 8.27 18.97 -17.00
N SER A 211 9.21 18.80 -16.07
CA SER A 211 9.66 19.80 -15.08
C SER A 211 8.50 20.48 -14.34
N PRO A 212 7.69 19.74 -13.57
CA PRO A 212 6.59 20.31 -12.80
C PRO A 212 7.11 21.20 -11.67
N ASP A 213 6.26 22.10 -11.17
CA ASP A 213 6.57 23.00 -10.06
C ASP A 213 7.18 22.24 -8.85
N PRO A 214 8.44 22.52 -8.46
CA PRO A 214 9.08 21.91 -7.28
C PRO A 214 8.35 22.21 -5.96
N GLY A 215 7.55 23.29 -5.93
CA GLY A 215 6.69 23.63 -4.80
C GLY A 215 5.49 22.69 -4.65
N ASN A 216 5.18 21.87 -5.65
CA ASN A 216 4.05 20.94 -5.60
C ASN A 216 4.30 19.82 -4.58
N PRO A 217 3.42 19.65 -3.57
CA PRO A 217 3.51 18.57 -2.59
C PRO A 217 3.72 17.17 -3.16
N ILE A 218 3.05 16.84 -4.26
CA ILE A 218 3.11 15.51 -4.88
C ILE A 218 4.51 15.25 -5.42
N VAL A 219 5.11 16.25 -6.07
CA VAL A 219 6.47 16.20 -6.61
C VAL A 219 7.47 15.99 -5.46
N GLN A 220 7.30 16.71 -4.34
CA GLN A 220 8.14 16.55 -3.15
C GLN A 220 8.01 15.16 -2.52
N ILE A 221 6.79 14.62 -2.41
CA ILE A 221 6.55 13.26 -1.90
C ILE A 221 7.27 12.24 -2.77
N ILE A 222 7.11 12.32 -4.09
CA ILE A 222 7.75 11.40 -5.05
C ILE A 222 9.27 11.44 -4.90
N HIS A 223 9.88 12.63 -4.90
CA HIS A 223 11.32 12.76 -4.69
C HIS A 223 11.78 12.19 -3.34
N GLN A 224 11.04 12.43 -2.26
CA GLN A 224 11.36 11.89 -0.94
C GLN A 224 11.29 10.36 -0.87
N ILE A 225 10.35 9.74 -1.59
CA ILE A 225 10.25 8.27 -1.69
C ILE A 225 11.42 7.69 -2.50
N MET A 226 11.79 8.35 -3.59
CA MET A 226 12.82 7.86 -4.52
C MET A 226 14.25 8.07 -4.01
N GLU A 227 14.52 9.19 -3.34
CA GLU A 227 15.86 9.62 -2.94
C GLU A 227 16.68 8.53 -2.22
N PRO A 228 16.13 7.76 -1.26
CA PRO A 228 16.89 6.73 -0.57
C PRO A 228 17.38 5.60 -1.48
N MET A 229 16.66 5.35 -2.58
CA MET A 229 16.99 4.32 -3.56
C MET A 229 17.96 4.85 -4.62
N LEU A 230 17.79 6.12 -5.02
CA LEU A 230 18.63 6.76 -6.05
C LEU A 230 19.99 7.23 -5.50
N ARG A 231 20.02 7.78 -4.28
CA ARG A 231 21.21 8.39 -3.68
C ARG A 231 22.42 7.45 -3.60
N PRO A 232 22.29 6.15 -3.25
CA PRO A 232 23.42 5.22 -3.28
C PRO A 232 24.00 5.05 -4.69
N VAL A 233 23.14 4.97 -5.71
CA VAL A 233 23.56 4.77 -7.10
C VAL A 233 24.20 6.02 -7.69
N ARG A 234 23.69 7.21 -7.37
CA ARG A 234 24.28 8.51 -7.76
C ARG A 234 25.73 8.69 -7.29
N LYS A 235 26.17 7.96 -6.27
CA LYS A 235 27.58 7.99 -5.82
C LYS A 235 28.52 7.27 -6.79
N PHE A 236 28.01 6.32 -7.56
CA PHE A 236 28.80 5.52 -8.50
C PHE A 236 28.64 5.99 -9.95
N ILE A 237 27.54 6.69 -10.24
CA ILE A 237 27.14 7.05 -11.60
C ILE A 237 27.10 8.56 -11.71
N PRO A 238 28.08 9.18 -12.40
CA PRO A 238 28.05 10.62 -12.61
C PRO A 238 26.87 11.01 -13.51
N THR A 239 26.35 12.22 -13.32
CA THR A 239 25.40 12.81 -14.25
C THR A 239 26.12 13.13 -15.57
N ILE A 240 25.60 12.61 -16.69
CA ILE A 240 26.20 12.85 -18.02
C ILE A 240 25.34 13.92 -18.70
N GLY A 241 25.96 15.07 -19.02
CA GLY A 241 25.26 16.17 -19.69
C GLY A 241 24.10 16.76 -18.88
N GLY A 242 24.15 16.69 -17.55
CA GLY A 242 23.07 17.16 -16.66
C GLY A 242 21.90 16.20 -16.51
N ILE A 243 21.92 15.03 -17.17
CA ILE A 243 20.90 14.00 -17.07
C ILE A 243 21.30 12.98 -15.99
N ASP A 244 20.37 12.68 -15.08
CA ASP A 244 20.53 11.64 -14.06
C ASP A 244 20.07 10.28 -14.61
N PHE A 245 21.01 9.36 -14.83
CA PHE A 245 20.75 8.00 -15.29
C PHE A 245 20.50 7.01 -14.14
N SER A 246 20.65 7.45 -12.88
CA SER A 246 20.43 6.60 -11.69
C SER A 246 19.02 5.97 -11.66
N PRO A 247 17.93 6.67 -12.03
CA PRO A 247 16.59 6.08 -12.08
C PRO A 247 16.51 4.82 -12.94
N ILE A 248 17.13 4.82 -14.13
CA ILE A 248 17.10 3.69 -15.06
C ILE A 248 17.74 2.45 -14.41
N ILE A 249 18.90 2.65 -13.79
CA ILE A 249 19.67 1.54 -13.19
C ILE A 249 18.97 0.98 -11.95
N VAL A 250 18.38 1.85 -11.13
CA VAL A 250 17.57 1.40 -9.99
C VAL A 250 16.30 0.68 -10.46
N ILE A 251 15.62 1.16 -11.50
CA ILE A 251 14.45 0.46 -12.08
C ILE A 251 14.86 -0.94 -12.52
N PHE A 252 15.94 -1.10 -13.30
CA PHE A 252 16.39 -2.43 -13.74
C PHE A 252 16.73 -3.34 -12.57
N ALA A 253 17.45 -2.83 -11.56
CA ALA A 253 17.79 -3.61 -10.38
C ALA A 253 16.53 -4.09 -9.62
N LEU A 254 15.55 -3.21 -9.44
CA LEU A 254 14.29 -3.56 -8.76
C LEU A 254 13.42 -4.53 -9.56
N VAL A 255 13.32 -4.34 -10.88
CA VAL A 255 12.56 -5.24 -11.77
C VAL A 255 13.19 -6.62 -11.78
N TYR A 256 14.51 -6.71 -11.88
CA TYR A 256 15.23 -7.97 -11.80
C TYR A 256 15.07 -8.63 -10.43
N LEU A 257 15.23 -7.87 -9.34
CA LEU A 257 15.03 -8.38 -7.98
C LEU A 257 13.62 -8.93 -7.77
N HIS A 258 12.59 -8.19 -8.22
CA HIS A 258 11.19 -8.63 -8.16
C HIS A 258 10.98 -9.96 -8.89
N GLN A 259 11.46 -10.08 -10.13
CA GLN A 259 11.33 -11.32 -10.92
C GLN A 259 12.10 -12.49 -10.30
N PHE A 260 13.34 -12.24 -9.86
CA PHE A 260 14.18 -13.25 -9.23
C PHE A 260 13.54 -13.81 -7.95
N LEU A 261 13.07 -12.92 -7.06
CA LEU A 261 12.43 -13.33 -5.81
C LEU A 261 11.13 -14.09 -6.08
N GLN A 262 10.33 -13.66 -7.06
CA GLN A 262 9.11 -14.34 -7.43
C GLN A 262 9.39 -15.78 -7.88
N ILE A 263 10.32 -15.96 -8.85
CA ILE A 263 10.71 -17.29 -9.33
C ILE A 263 11.25 -18.15 -8.18
N PHE A 264 12.10 -17.58 -7.33
CA PHE A 264 12.67 -18.30 -6.19
C PHE A 264 11.60 -18.83 -5.23
N ILE A 265 10.61 -18.01 -4.89
CA ILE A 265 9.49 -18.42 -4.03
C ILE A 265 8.61 -19.47 -4.74
N ASP A 266 8.30 -19.28 -6.02
CA ASP A 266 7.54 -20.24 -6.81
C ASP A 266 8.21 -21.63 -6.78
N GLN A 267 9.53 -21.69 -6.95
CA GLN A 267 10.30 -22.95 -6.92
C GLN A 267 10.24 -23.66 -5.56
N ILE A 268 10.41 -22.92 -4.45
CA ILE A 268 10.37 -23.49 -3.10
C ILE A 268 9.00 -24.14 -2.83
N PHE A 269 7.92 -23.45 -3.18
CA PHE A 269 6.57 -23.93 -2.89
C PHE A 269 6.11 -25.00 -3.88
N PHE A 270 6.49 -24.92 -5.15
CA PHE A 270 6.17 -25.95 -6.14
C PHE A 270 6.80 -27.30 -5.77
N GLN A 271 8.07 -27.32 -5.37
CA GLN A 271 8.73 -28.53 -4.86
C GLN A 271 8.06 -29.05 -3.59
N GLY A 272 7.68 -28.15 -2.68
CA GLY A 272 6.95 -28.51 -1.47
C GLY A 272 5.60 -29.16 -1.76
N MET A 273 4.82 -28.63 -2.71
CA MET A 273 3.49 -29.12 -3.06
C MET A 273 3.49 -30.45 -3.81
N LEU A 274 4.54 -30.77 -4.57
CA LEU A 274 4.68 -32.06 -5.24
C LEU A 274 5.03 -33.22 -4.28
N ASN A 275 5.47 -32.91 -3.07
CA ASN A 275 5.88 -33.88 -2.06
C ASN A 275 4.76 -34.23 -1.05
N PHE A 276 3.54 -33.72 -1.23
CA PHE A 276 2.35 -34.03 -0.45
C PHE A 276 1.28 -34.71 -1.31
#